data_AF-A0A8S0SJU7-F1
#
_entry.id   AF-A0A8S0SJU7-F1
#
_cell.length_a   1.000
_cell.length_b   1.000
_cell.length_c   1.000
_cell.angle_alpha   90.00
_cell.angle_beta   90.00
_cell.angle_gamma   90.00
#
_symmetry.space_group_name_H-M   'P 1'
#
loop_
_entity.id
_entity.type
_entity.pdbx_description
1 polymer ?
#
loop_
_entity_poly.entity_id
_entity_poly.type
_entity_poly.pdbx_seq_one_letter_code
_entity_poly.pdbx_strand_id
1 'polypeptide(L)'
;MLVQVIVEKAGRSDVPDIDKKKYLVPADLCIGQFVYVVRKRIKLSAEKAIFVFVDNILPPSASLMSKIYEDHKDEDGFLYMTYSGENTFGSSENH
;
A
#
# COMPACT_ATOMS: atom_id res chain seq x y z
N MET A 1 1.04 1.49 19.57
CA MET A 1 2.27 1.29 18.77
C MET A 1 2.04 1.96 17.42
N LEU A 2 3.09 2.52 16.80
CA LEU A 2 3.02 3.06 15.44
C LEU A 2 3.86 2.19 14.51
N VAL A 3 3.34 1.95 13.32
CA VAL A 3 4.00 1.22 12.23
C VAL A 3 4.57 2.23 11.24
N GLN A 4 5.83 2.07 10.87
CA GLN A 4 6.47 2.88 9.84
C GLN A 4 6.22 2.26 8.47
N VAL A 5 5.59 3.02 7.58
CA VAL A 5 5.18 2.53 6.25
C VAL A 5 5.80 3.40 5.17
N ILE A 6 6.37 2.77 4.15
CA ILE A 6 6.75 3.41 2.90
C ILE A 6 5.77 2.96 1.83
N VAL A 7 5.11 3.92 1.19
CA VAL A 7 4.13 3.69 0.13
C VAL A 7 4.62 4.28 -1.17
N GLU A 8 4.74 3.44 -2.21
CA GLU A 8 5.19 3.86 -3.53
C GLU A 8 4.21 3.46 -4.63
N LYS A 9 4.21 4.22 -5.72
CA LYS A 9 3.40 3.92 -6.89
C LYS A 9 4.09 2.82 -7.70
N ALA A 10 3.32 1.86 -8.20
CA ALA A 10 3.81 0.90 -9.18
C ALA A 10 4.26 1.61 -10.47
N GLY A 11 5.43 1.25 -10.99
CA GLY A 11 6.08 1.98 -12.09
C GLY A 11 5.24 2.12 -13.38
N ARG A 12 4.33 1.18 -13.65
CA ARG A 12 3.47 1.20 -14.86
C ARG A 12 2.03 1.70 -14.62
N SER A 13 1.72 2.19 -13.42
CA SER A 13 0.34 2.55 -13.08
C SER A 13 -0.08 3.91 -13.63
N ASP A 14 -1.36 4.06 -14.00
CA ASP A 14 -1.96 5.30 -14.50
C ASP A 14 -2.50 6.21 -13.37
N VAL A 15 -2.44 5.75 -12.11
CA VAL A 15 -2.90 6.52 -10.95
C VAL A 15 -1.94 7.68 -10.61
N PRO A 16 -2.42 8.76 -9.97
CA PRO A 16 -1.55 9.87 -9.58
C PRO A 16 -0.48 9.46 -8.55
N ASP A 17 0.62 10.20 -8.54
CA ASP A 17 1.67 10.07 -7.54
C ASP A 17 1.22 10.56 -6.15
N ILE A 18 1.79 9.95 -5.12
CA ILE A 18 1.56 10.30 -3.73
C ILE A 18 2.52 11.41 -3.29
N ASP A 19 2.01 12.41 -2.59
CA ASP A 19 2.76 13.59 -2.14
C ASP A 19 3.82 13.25 -1.09
N LYS A 20 3.52 12.29 -0.21
CA LYS A 20 4.41 11.80 0.84
C LYS A 20 4.44 10.29 0.82
N LYS A 21 5.63 9.70 0.78
CA LYS A 21 5.80 8.25 0.75
C LYS A 21 5.88 7.62 2.15
N LYS A 22 6.34 8.37 3.16
CA LYS A 22 6.57 7.87 4.52
C LYS A 22 5.41 8.21 5.45
N TYR A 23 4.88 7.22 6.15
CA TYR A 23 3.76 7.34 7.07
C TYR A 23 4.05 6.69 8.43
N LEU A 24 3.50 7.31 9.48
CA LEU A 24 3.33 6.69 10.79
C LEU A 24 1.87 6.29 10.93
N VAL A 25 1.60 5.00 11.02
CA VAL A 25 0.25 4.44 10.99
C VAL A 25 -0.07 3.78 12.33
N PRO A 26 -1.27 4.01 12.92
CA PRO A 26 -1.71 3.26 14.09
C PRO A 26 -1.71 1.76 13.82
N ALA A 27 -1.14 0.98 14.73
CA ALA A 27 -1.01 -0.47 14.63
C ALA A 27 -2.37 -1.20 14.51
N ASP A 28 -3.42 -0.61 15.07
CA ASP A 28 -4.81 -1.10 15.08
C ASP A 28 -5.66 -0.59 13.89
N LEU A 29 -5.08 0.19 12.98
CA LEU A 29 -5.73 0.56 11.73
C LEU A 29 -5.84 -0.68 10.83
N CYS A 30 -6.98 -0.88 10.16
CA CYS A 30 -7.10 -1.92 9.16
C CYS A 30 -6.50 -1.48 7.81
N ILE A 31 -5.99 -2.43 7.03
CA ILE A 31 -5.45 -2.19 5.69
C ILE A 31 -6.44 -1.44 4.79
N GLY A 32 -7.72 -1.83 4.80
CA GLY A 32 -8.74 -1.15 3.98
C GLY A 32 -8.92 0.33 4.34
N GLN A 33 -8.76 0.69 5.62
CA GLN A 33 -8.78 2.09 6.04
C GLN A 33 -7.52 2.82 5.56
N PHE A 34 -6.35 2.17 5.59
CA PHE A 34 -5.12 2.74 5.05
C PHE A 34 -5.19 2.94 3.53
N VAL A 35 -5.75 1.98 2.78
CA VAL A 35 -6.02 2.11 1.34
C VAL A 35 -6.88 3.35 1.05
N TYR A 36 -7.89 3.61 1.88
CA TYR A 36 -8.72 4.81 1.77
C TYR A 36 -7.93 6.11 2.03
N VAL A 37 -6.98 6.10 2.96
CA VAL A 37 -6.06 7.23 3.18
C VAL A 37 -5.18 7.47 1.95
N VAL A 38 -4.60 6.42 1.38
CA VAL A 38 -3.79 6.51 0.14
C VAL A 38 -4.63 7.10 -1.00
N ARG A 39 -5.85 6.58 -1.23
CA ARG A 39 -6.80 7.11 -2.23
C ARG A 39 -7.01 8.62 -2.09
N LYS A 40 -7.24 9.11 -0.87
CA LYS A 40 -7.43 10.54 -0.60
C LYS A 40 -6.18 11.36 -0.89
N ARG A 41 -5.00 10.84 -0.57
CA ARG A 41 -3.71 11.52 -0.79
C ARG A 41 -3.40 11.73 -2.26
N ILE A 42 -3.64 10.72 -3.08
CA ILE A 42 -3.48 10.78 -4.53
C ILE A 42 -4.68 11.44 -5.24
N LYS A 43 -5.70 11.89 -4.50
CA LYS A 43 -6.93 12.52 -5.00
C LYS A 43 -7.65 11.68 -6.07
N LEU A 44 -7.65 10.36 -5.92
CA LEU A 44 -8.24 9.44 -6.89
C LEU A 44 -9.77 9.41 -6.74
N SER A 45 -10.47 9.60 -7.86
CA SER A 45 -11.95 9.52 -7.94
C SER A 45 -12.47 8.18 -7.40
N ALA A 46 -13.65 8.20 -6.76
CA ALA A 46 -14.32 7.02 -6.22
C ALA A 46 -14.55 5.91 -7.28
N GLU A 47 -14.71 6.30 -8.54
CA GLU A 47 -14.96 5.41 -9.68
C GLU A 47 -13.73 4.61 -10.11
N LYS A 48 -12.52 5.10 -9.83
CA LYS A 48 -11.28 4.41 -10.16
C LYS A 48 -10.91 3.40 -9.07
N ALA A 49 -10.47 2.22 -9.50
CA ALA A 49 -9.94 1.20 -8.61
C ALA A 49 -8.54 1.61 -8.09
N ILE A 50 -8.21 1.13 -6.90
CA ILE A 50 -6.86 1.19 -6.34
C ILE A 50 -6.60 -0.07 -5.54
N PHE A 51 -5.44 -0.64 -5.74
CA PHE A 51 -4.94 -1.84 -5.11
C PHE A 51 -3.64 -1.48 -4.39
N VAL A 52 -3.46 -2.02 -3.18
CA VAL A 52 -2.23 -1.87 -2.41
C VAL A 52 -1.68 -3.26 -2.18
N PHE A 53 -0.39 -3.43 -2.43
CA PHE A 53 0.34 -4.67 -2.35
C PHE A 53 1.43 -4.56 -1.29
N VAL A 54 1.70 -5.67 -0.63
CA VAL A 54 2.82 -5.87 0.30
C VAL A 54 3.51 -7.14 -0.17
N ASP A 55 4.81 -7.13 -0.43
CA ASP A 55 5.54 -8.28 -0.99
C ASP A 55 4.84 -8.94 -2.19
N ASN A 56 4.34 -8.12 -3.12
CA ASN A 56 3.59 -8.54 -4.32
C ASN A 56 2.25 -9.28 -4.04
N ILE A 57 1.79 -9.37 -2.80
CA ILE A 57 0.47 -9.91 -2.46
C ILE A 57 -0.53 -8.81 -2.12
N LEU A 58 -1.82 -9.09 -2.34
CA LEU A 58 -2.92 -8.27 -1.84
C LEU A 58 -3.23 -8.64 -0.39
N PRO A 59 -2.87 -7.83 0.62
CA PRO A 59 -3.26 -8.09 1.99
C PRO A 59 -4.78 -8.02 2.17
N PRO A 60 -5.38 -8.86 3.05
CA PRO A 60 -6.80 -8.76 3.35
C PRO A 60 -7.17 -7.39 3.95
N SER A 61 -8.21 -6.75 3.43
CA SER A 61 -8.63 -5.41 3.87
C SER A 61 -8.97 -5.30 5.36
N ALA A 62 -9.39 -6.41 5.98
CA ALA A 62 -9.73 -6.47 7.40
C ALA A 62 -8.52 -6.73 8.32
N SER A 63 -7.35 -7.04 7.75
CA SER A 63 -6.13 -7.25 8.54
C SER A 63 -5.66 -5.95 9.16
N LEU A 64 -5.13 -6.04 10.39
CA LEU A 64 -4.52 -4.92 11.09
C LEU A 64 -3.13 -4.61 10.52
N MET A 65 -2.74 -3.34 10.55
CA MET A 65 -1.41 -2.89 10.17
C MET A 65 -0.31 -3.58 10.98
N SER A 66 -0.55 -3.84 12.28
CA SER A 66 0.39 -4.59 13.12
C SER A 66 0.67 -5.99 12.58
N LYS A 67 -0.38 -6.70 12.17
CA LYS A 67 -0.25 -8.07 11.70
C LYS A 67 0.55 -8.12 10.40
N ILE A 68 0.22 -7.23 9.46
CA ILE A 68 0.96 -7.13 8.20
C ILE A 68 2.42 -6.70 8.45
N TYR A 69 2.66 -5.78 9.37
CA TYR A 69 4.01 -5.36 9.73
C TYR A 69 4.86 -6.48 10.36
N GLU A 70 4.30 -7.27 11.26
CA GLU A 70 5.02 -8.38 11.88
C GLU A 70 5.45 -9.44 10.86
N ASP A 71 4.59 -9.70 9.87
CA ASP A 71 4.81 -10.73 8.86
C ASP A 71 5.71 -10.24 7.69
N HIS A 72 5.69 -8.94 7.37
CA HIS A 72 6.27 -8.39 6.13
C HIS A 72 7.16 -7.15 6.29
N LYS A 73 7.53 -6.74 7.51
CA LYS A 73 8.50 -5.64 7.67
C LYS A 73 9.86 -6.04 7.08
N ASP A 74 10.53 -5.07 6.52
CA ASP A 74 11.91 -5.20 6.09
C ASP A 74 12.88 -5.10 7.29
N GLU A 75 14.15 -5.45 7.06
CA GLU A 75 15.21 -5.40 8.08
C GLU A 75 15.49 -3.97 8.56
N ASP A 76 15.19 -2.97 7.73
CA ASP A 76 15.32 -1.55 8.07
C ASP A 76 14.24 -1.01 9.03
N GLY A 77 13.23 -1.83 9.37
CA GLY A 77 12.13 -1.47 10.26
C GLY A 77 10.99 -0.69 9.61
N PHE A 78 10.90 -0.71 8.28
CA PHE A 78 9.76 -0.19 7.52
C PHE A 78 8.95 -1.32 6.90
N LEU A 79 7.66 -1.07 6.70
CA LEU A 79 6.79 -1.88 5.87
C LEU A 79 6.64 -1.21 4.51
N TYR A 80 7.04 -1.92 3.46
CA TYR A 80 6.97 -1.46 2.09
C TYR A 80 5.63 -1.85 1.47
N MET A 81 4.95 -0.86 0.90
CA MET A 81 3.69 -1.05 0.19
C MET A 81 3.77 -0.42 -1.18
N THR A 82 3.22 -1.10 -2.17
CA THR A 82 3.12 -0.57 -3.53
C THR A 82 1.65 -0.41 -3.91
N TYR A 83 1.26 0.69 -4.52
CA TYR A 83 -0.12 0.89 -5.00
C TYR A 83 -0.22 1.00 -6.52
N SER A 84 -1.33 0.50 -7.07
CA SER A 84 -1.63 0.54 -8.51
C SER A 84 -3.13 0.68 -8.74
N GLY A 85 -3.51 1.27 -9.87
CA GLY A 85 -4.89 1.22 -10.40
C GLY A 85 -5.30 -0.16 -10.93
N GLU A 86 -4.34 -1.07 -11.13
CA GLU A 86 -4.56 -2.41 -11.66
C GLU A 86 -4.23 -3.49 -10.61
N ASN A 87 -4.95 -4.61 -10.68
CA ASN A 87 -4.78 -5.74 -9.78
C ASN A 87 -3.64 -6.71 -10.20
N THR A 88 -2.98 -6.45 -11.33
CA THR A 88 -1.99 -7.37 -11.92
C THR A 88 -0.57 -6.87 -11.71
N PHE A 89 0.01 -7.17 -10.55
CA PHE A 89 1.46 -7.31 -10.42
C PHE A 89 1.82 -8.72 -10.93
N GLY A 90 2.08 -8.86 -12.23
CA GLY A 90 2.43 -10.17 -12.81
C GLY A 90 2.55 -10.23 -14.32
N SER A 91 1.92 -9.32 -15.06
CA SER A 91 1.96 -9.36 -16.53
C SER A 91 3.22 -8.75 -17.15
N SER A 92 4.22 -8.32 -16.36
CA SER A 92 5.43 -7.70 -16.94
C SER A 92 6.72 -7.72 -16.12
N GLU A 93 6.89 -8.65 -15.19
CA GLU A 93 8.22 -9.02 -14.66
C GLU A 93 8.70 -10.31 -15.33
N ASN A 94 8.94 -10.22 -16.63
CA ASN A 94 9.71 -11.18 -17.41
C ASN A 94 10.57 -10.40 -18.40
N HIS A 95 11.68 -9.84 -17.93
CA HIS A 95 13.05 -9.94 -18.48
C HIS A 95 13.99 -8.95 -17.78
#